data_AF-A0A7C1FAS3-F1
#
_entry.id   AF-A0A7C1FAS3-F1
#
_cell.length_a   1.000
_cell.length_b   1.000
_cell.length_c   1.000
_cell.angle_alpha   90.00
_cell.angle_beta   90.00
_cell.angle_gamma   90.00
#
_symmetry.space_group_name_H-M   'P 1'
#
loop_
_entity.id
_entity.type
_entity.pdbx_description
1 polymer ?
#
loop_
_entity_poly.entity_id
_entity_poly.type
_entity_poly.pdbx_seq_one_letter_code
_entity_poly.pdbx_strand_id
1 'polypeptide(L)'
;MAATFRERLLALQPLDLAASLPLLQSHFPELAVLSRVPADGAGRSLLEHTQQVLELVRVRARDLSLQRARTLYLAALVHDLGRGSIPDGRRRSAGTAMARDLLRRLEITPWQRDHVVYLARSHDLAFVSGRRSVSVGRMLRLAWTLDTYLLYLLGVADCRADGARAALRCQALEAFRERCLQLGVLGRQPAPLLPKARWEELAPKDRWLRRRIAGEGRLWRLKGKLSTAEEAEAWLKAYQPSPAGTLYLPVGVPGSGKTTWVAKNLQGVPVVSMDEMRERLLGSRSDQSRNPEVYHLSRAALAEALRAGERVVWDAQSHTWDARYGLLTLAREHHAYVITIYFDVPLAVALERNLRRKEVVPEEVIVRNYGRMEEPRPFEAEEVWRVDADGRCARYRWDESVGL
;
A
#
# COMPACT_ATOMS: atom_id res chain seq x y z
N MET A 1 -15.51 22.74 17.15
CA MET A 1 -15.84 21.34 17.49
C MET A 1 -15.07 20.31 16.64
N ALA A 2 -14.98 20.44 15.31
CA ALA A 2 -14.16 19.53 14.49
C ALA A 2 -12.64 19.69 14.74
N ALA A 3 -12.15 20.93 14.83
CA ALA A 3 -10.76 21.24 15.20
C ALA A 3 -10.38 20.63 16.56
N THR A 4 -11.26 20.78 17.56
CA THR A 4 -11.06 20.19 18.90
C THR A 4 -11.08 18.66 18.88
N PHE A 5 -11.86 18.01 18.01
CA PHE A 5 -11.80 16.54 17.87
C PHE A 5 -10.48 16.07 17.26
N ARG A 6 -10.01 16.74 16.20
CA ARG A 6 -8.70 16.46 15.59
C ARG A 6 -7.57 16.66 16.59
N GLU A 7 -7.56 17.77 17.32
CA GLU A 7 -6.54 18.06 18.32
C GLU A 7 -6.48 17.00 19.41
N ARG A 8 -7.65 16.60 19.96
CA ARG A 8 -7.75 15.52 20.94
C ARG A 8 -7.25 14.19 20.39
N LEU A 9 -7.67 13.82 19.17
CA LEU A 9 -7.26 12.61 18.48
C LEU A 9 -5.73 12.56 18.28
N LEU A 10 -5.14 13.66 17.81
CA LEU A 10 -3.70 13.77 17.58
C LEU A 10 -2.90 13.91 18.88
N ALA A 11 -3.51 14.41 19.95
CA ALA A 11 -2.92 14.43 21.28
C ALA A 11 -3.11 13.11 22.06
N LEU A 12 -3.74 12.09 21.44
CA LEU A 12 -4.05 10.81 22.08
C LEU A 12 -4.88 10.96 23.36
N GLN A 13 -5.66 12.05 23.44
CA GLN A 13 -6.56 12.27 24.56
C GLN A 13 -7.71 11.28 24.50
N PRO A 14 -8.33 10.95 25.65
CA PRO A 14 -9.57 10.18 25.66
C PRO A 14 -10.60 10.79 24.73
N LEU A 15 -11.18 9.94 23.87
CA LEU A 15 -12.30 10.28 23.01
C LEU A 15 -13.54 9.57 23.53
N ASP A 16 -14.68 10.23 23.44
CA ASP A 16 -15.99 9.62 23.63
C ASP A 16 -16.72 9.72 22.29
N LEU A 17 -16.69 8.64 21.52
CA LEU A 17 -17.29 8.57 20.19
C LEU A 17 -18.81 8.70 20.24
N ALA A 18 -19.45 8.22 21.31
CA ALA A 18 -20.90 8.29 21.49
C ALA A 18 -21.33 9.73 21.77
N ALA A 19 -20.66 10.42 22.71
CA ALA A 19 -20.91 11.85 22.97
C ALA A 19 -20.55 12.73 21.76
N SER A 20 -19.61 12.29 20.92
CA SER A 20 -19.21 13.00 19.70
C SER A 20 -20.12 12.71 18.50
N LEU A 21 -21.18 11.92 18.62
CA LEU A 21 -21.99 11.47 17.47
C LEU A 21 -22.56 12.62 16.60
N PRO A 22 -23.07 13.74 17.16
CA PRO A 22 -23.52 14.88 16.32
C PRO A 22 -22.38 15.50 15.49
N LEU A 23 -21.17 15.54 16.06
CA LEU A 23 -19.98 15.99 15.34
C LEU A 23 -19.59 14.99 14.25
N LEU A 24 -19.59 13.69 14.56
CA LEU A 24 -19.28 12.64 13.59
C LEU A 24 -20.27 12.67 12.43
N GLN A 25 -21.57 12.82 12.67
CA GLN A 25 -22.58 12.88 11.61
C GLN A 25 -22.36 14.02 10.62
N SER A 26 -21.87 15.18 11.10
CA SER A 26 -21.66 16.36 10.28
C SER A 26 -20.32 16.35 9.54
N HIS A 27 -19.25 15.83 10.14
CA HIS A 27 -17.89 15.97 9.61
C HIS A 27 -17.22 14.64 9.21
N PHE A 28 -17.64 13.52 9.82
CA PHE A 28 -17.09 12.18 9.62
C PHE A 28 -18.22 11.14 9.52
N PRO A 29 -19.16 11.28 8.57
CA PRO A 29 -20.37 10.46 8.50
C PRO A 29 -20.04 8.96 8.39
N GLU A 30 -18.91 8.60 7.79
CA GLU A 30 -18.41 7.22 7.75
C GLU A 30 -18.19 6.58 9.13
N LEU A 31 -17.78 7.36 10.14
CA LEU A 31 -17.67 6.88 11.52
C LEU A 31 -19.04 6.83 12.20
N ALA A 32 -19.90 7.82 11.95
CA ALA A 32 -21.23 7.88 12.53
C ALA A 32 -22.09 6.67 12.13
N VAL A 33 -21.93 6.16 10.90
CA VAL A 33 -22.63 4.95 10.42
C VAL A 33 -22.37 3.74 11.32
N LEU A 34 -21.18 3.61 11.91
CA LEU A 34 -20.83 2.48 12.78
C LEU A 34 -21.73 2.36 14.01
N SER A 35 -22.37 3.45 14.46
CA SER A 35 -23.34 3.42 15.57
C SER A 35 -24.59 2.59 15.28
N ARG A 36 -24.88 2.36 13.99
CA ARG A 36 -26.07 1.63 13.52
C ARG A 36 -25.74 0.21 13.06
N VAL A 37 -24.45 -0.13 12.96
CA VAL A 37 -24.01 -1.44 12.50
C VAL A 37 -23.75 -2.32 13.72
N PRO A 38 -24.40 -3.48 13.86
CA PRO A 38 -24.14 -4.38 14.97
C PRO A 38 -22.73 -4.97 14.86
N ALA A 39 -22.03 -5.04 15.99
CA ALA A 39 -20.79 -5.79 16.13
C ALA A 39 -21.07 -7.29 16.31
N ASP A 40 -20.08 -8.12 16.01
CA ASP A 40 -20.20 -9.57 16.17
C ASP A 40 -20.25 -9.93 17.67
N GLY A 41 -21.43 -10.33 18.15
CA GLY A 41 -21.65 -10.75 19.52
C GLY A 41 -21.80 -9.59 20.52
N ALA A 42 -22.71 -9.79 21.48
CA ALA A 42 -22.98 -8.92 22.63
C ALA A 42 -23.87 -7.67 22.40
N GLY A 43 -24.62 -7.57 21.30
CA GLY A 43 -25.68 -6.56 21.18
C GLY A 43 -25.23 -5.09 21.15
N ARG A 44 -23.94 -4.86 20.91
CA ARG A 44 -23.31 -3.54 20.77
C ARG A 44 -23.11 -3.17 19.30
N SER A 45 -22.95 -1.89 19.05
CA SER A 45 -22.58 -1.32 17.74
C SER A 45 -21.09 -1.43 17.45
N LEU A 46 -20.70 -1.32 16.17
CA LEU A 46 -19.29 -1.20 15.78
C LEU A 46 -18.65 0.09 16.31
N LEU A 47 -19.42 1.15 16.55
CA LEU A 47 -18.89 2.37 17.18
C LEU A 47 -18.43 2.09 18.62
N GLU A 48 -19.23 1.34 19.38
CA GLU A 48 -18.87 0.92 20.74
C GLU A 48 -17.68 -0.05 20.74
N HIS A 49 -17.62 -0.96 19.77
CA HIS A 49 -16.44 -1.82 19.59
C HIS A 49 -15.18 -0.98 19.30
N THR A 50 -15.24 -0.06 18.32
CA THR A 50 -14.13 0.85 17.99
C THR A 50 -13.71 1.70 19.19
N GLN A 51 -14.65 2.20 20.00
CA GLN A 51 -14.36 2.91 21.26
C GLN A 51 -13.55 2.04 22.23
N GLN A 52 -13.91 0.76 22.39
CA GLN A 52 -13.18 -0.15 23.27
C GLN A 52 -11.76 -0.43 22.74
N VAL A 53 -11.59 -0.61 21.43
CA VAL A 53 -10.28 -0.79 20.80
C VAL A 53 -9.39 0.44 21.01
N LEU A 54 -9.94 1.66 20.86
CA LEU A 54 -9.22 2.91 21.12
C LEU A 54 -8.71 3.00 22.56
N GLU A 55 -9.54 2.64 23.56
CA GLU A 55 -9.13 2.65 24.96
C GLU A 55 -8.00 1.63 25.23
N LEU A 56 -8.11 0.41 24.67
CA LEU A 56 -7.09 -0.63 24.81
C LEU A 56 -5.76 -0.23 24.14
N VAL A 57 -5.83 0.35 22.94
CA VAL A 57 -4.66 0.87 22.24
C VAL A 57 -4.01 2.02 23.01
N ARG A 58 -4.79 2.95 23.59
CA ARG A 58 -4.25 4.12 24.31
C ARG A 58 -3.35 3.72 25.46
N VAL A 59 -3.66 2.62 26.17
CA VAL A 59 -2.81 2.09 27.23
C VAL A 59 -1.46 1.63 26.66
N ARG A 60 -1.47 0.89 25.54
CA ARG A 60 -0.26 0.39 24.89
C ARG A 60 0.55 1.47 24.16
N ALA A 61 -0.10 2.55 23.78
CA ALA A 61 0.51 3.67 23.09
C ALA A 61 1.52 4.44 23.96
N ARG A 62 1.47 4.29 25.29
CA ARG A 62 2.40 4.95 26.24
C ARG A 62 3.85 4.50 26.08
N ASP A 63 4.07 3.27 25.60
CA ASP A 63 5.41 2.69 25.40
C ASP A 63 5.98 2.97 23.99
N LEU A 64 5.26 3.74 23.18
CA LEU A 64 5.61 4.03 21.79
C LEU A 64 6.09 5.47 21.64
N SER A 65 6.89 5.73 20.61
CA SER A 65 7.14 7.11 20.17
C SER A 65 5.81 7.77 19.76
N LEU A 66 5.71 9.08 19.94
CA LEU A 66 4.48 9.84 19.63
C LEU A 66 3.95 9.58 18.21
N GLN A 67 4.84 9.45 17.22
CA GLN A 67 4.41 9.11 15.86
C GLN A 67 3.80 7.71 15.76
N ARG A 68 4.43 6.69 16.35
CA ARG A 68 3.91 5.31 16.34
C ARG A 68 2.61 5.20 17.12
N ALA A 69 2.53 5.87 18.26
CA ALA A 69 1.33 5.97 19.08
C ALA A 69 0.15 6.59 18.30
N ARG A 70 0.37 7.72 17.62
CA ARG A 70 -0.61 8.37 16.74
C ARG A 70 -1.05 7.46 15.60
N THR A 71 -0.10 6.81 14.93
CA THR A 71 -0.41 5.87 13.83
C THR A 71 -1.27 4.71 14.31
N LEU A 72 -0.96 4.12 15.47
CA LEU A 72 -1.75 3.04 16.05
C LEU A 72 -3.16 3.51 16.44
N TYR A 73 -3.28 4.68 17.08
CA TYR A 73 -4.56 5.24 17.50
C TYR A 73 -5.47 5.60 16.31
N LEU A 74 -4.90 6.20 15.25
CA LEU A 74 -5.62 6.45 14.00
C LEU A 74 -6.04 5.16 13.31
N ALA A 75 -5.19 4.13 13.31
CA ALA A 75 -5.53 2.82 12.74
C ALA A 75 -6.69 2.16 13.49
N ALA A 76 -6.70 2.23 14.83
CA ALA A 76 -7.81 1.77 15.66
C ALA A 76 -9.12 2.51 15.34
N LEU A 77 -9.08 3.83 15.14
CA LEU A 77 -10.28 4.61 14.80
C LEU A 77 -10.93 4.16 13.48
N VAL A 78 -10.14 3.73 12.50
CA VAL A 78 -10.63 3.47 11.13
C VAL A 78 -10.71 1.98 10.76
N HIS A 79 -10.32 1.06 11.64
CA HIS A 79 -10.21 -0.37 11.29
C HIS A 79 -11.54 -1.05 10.92
N ASP A 80 -12.64 -0.56 11.48
CA ASP A 80 -14.00 -1.07 11.23
C ASP A 80 -14.72 -0.39 10.07
N LEU A 81 -14.13 0.66 9.48
CA LEU A 81 -14.77 1.35 8.36
C LEU A 81 -15.10 0.36 7.22
N GLY A 82 -16.27 0.53 6.61
CA GLY A 82 -16.76 -0.34 5.54
C GLY A 82 -17.46 -1.62 6.00
N ARG A 83 -17.45 -1.95 7.30
CA ARG A 83 -18.31 -3.00 7.87
C ARG A 83 -19.75 -2.46 7.96
N GLY A 84 -20.72 -3.20 7.41
CA GLY A 84 -22.16 -2.84 7.44
C GLY A 84 -22.71 -2.07 6.24
N SER A 85 -21.87 -1.59 5.30
CA SER A 85 -22.34 -0.81 4.15
C SER A 85 -22.52 -1.63 2.85
N ILE A 86 -21.93 -2.84 2.73
CA ILE A 86 -21.90 -3.64 1.48
C ILE A 86 -21.78 -5.17 1.78
N PRO A 87 -22.31 -6.09 0.95
CA PRO A 87 -22.06 -7.54 1.04
C PRO A 87 -20.58 -7.91 1.20
N ASP A 88 -20.31 -9.01 1.93
CA ASP A 88 -19.01 -9.41 2.50
C ASP A 88 -17.78 -9.26 1.60
N GLY A 89 -17.91 -9.54 0.29
CA GLY A 89 -16.78 -9.50 -0.65
C GLY A 89 -16.21 -8.11 -0.96
N ARG A 90 -16.92 -7.01 -0.64
CA ARG A 90 -16.50 -5.62 -0.97
C ARG A 90 -16.17 -4.77 0.25
N ARG A 91 -16.41 -5.27 1.47
CA ARG A 91 -16.27 -4.53 2.75
C ARG A 91 -14.89 -3.90 2.94
N ARG A 92 -13.82 -4.69 2.78
CA ARG A 92 -12.42 -4.23 2.97
C ARG A 92 -12.02 -3.09 2.02
N SER A 93 -12.45 -3.16 0.76
CA SER A 93 -12.13 -2.13 -0.22
C SER A 93 -12.87 -0.82 0.09
N ALA A 94 -14.15 -0.88 0.44
CA ALA A 94 -14.91 0.30 0.83
C ALA A 94 -14.32 0.98 2.08
N GLY A 95 -13.96 0.19 3.11
CA GLY A 95 -13.31 0.71 4.31
C GLY A 95 -12.00 1.43 4.05
N THR A 96 -11.16 0.86 3.17
CA THR A 96 -9.88 1.46 2.75
C THR A 96 -10.10 2.82 2.08
N ALA A 97 -11.11 2.93 1.20
CA ALA A 97 -11.47 4.20 0.56
C ALA A 97 -11.88 5.26 1.58
N MET A 98 -12.82 4.90 2.47
CA MET A 98 -13.34 5.80 3.51
C MET A 98 -12.23 6.25 4.46
N ALA A 99 -11.38 5.33 4.93
CA ALA A 99 -10.25 5.63 5.79
C ALA A 99 -9.28 6.62 5.12
N ARG A 100 -8.96 6.42 3.84
CA ARG A 100 -8.05 7.30 3.11
C ARG A 100 -8.56 8.74 3.05
N ASP A 101 -9.83 8.94 2.68
CA ASP A 101 -10.40 10.29 2.56
C ASP A 101 -10.69 10.94 3.93
N LEU A 102 -11.11 10.15 4.93
CA LEU A 102 -11.24 10.61 6.32
C LEU A 102 -9.90 11.19 6.81
N LEU A 103 -8.81 10.45 6.64
CA LEU A 103 -7.49 10.87 7.08
C LEU A 103 -6.96 12.09 6.31
N ARG A 104 -7.40 12.31 5.06
CA ARG A 104 -7.13 13.57 4.35
C ARG A 104 -7.86 14.75 5.00
N ARG A 105 -9.13 14.58 5.37
CA ARG A 105 -9.89 15.62 6.10
C ARG A 105 -9.31 15.93 7.47
N LEU A 106 -8.65 14.96 8.10
CA LEU A 106 -7.85 15.15 9.31
C LEU A 106 -6.45 15.74 9.05
N GLU A 107 -6.12 16.05 7.80
CA GLU A 107 -4.82 16.60 7.38
C GLU A 107 -3.63 15.73 7.84
N ILE A 108 -3.81 14.41 7.85
CA ILE A 108 -2.72 13.48 8.15
C ILE A 108 -1.75 13.46 6.98
N THR A 109 -0.45 13.55 7.29
CA THR A 109 0.59 13.53 6.25
C THR A 109 0.48 12.28 5.37
N PRO A 110 0.82 12.36 4.07
CA PRO A 110 0.56 11.26 3.15
C PRO A 110 1.19 9.92 3.57
N TRP A 111 2.43 9.94 4.05
CA TRP A 111 3.13 8.72 4.49
C TRP A 111 2.52 8.09 5.74
N GLN A 112 2.12 8.90 6.72
CA GLN A 112 1.45 8.40 7.91
C GLN A 112 0.07 7.86 7.58
N ARG A 113 -0.69 8.58 6.73
CA ARG A 113 -2.00 8.14 6.26
C ARG A 113 -1.93 6.77 5.60
N ASP A 114 -1.01 6.60 4.65
CA ASP A 114 -0.89 5.33 3.93
C ASP A 114 -0.53 4.18 4.88
N HIS A 115 0.32 4.44 5.89
CA HIS A 115 0.64 3.44 6.92
C HIS A 115 -0.58 3.09 7.80
N VAL A 116 -1.37 4.09 8.21
CA VAL A 116 -2.64 3.87 8.93
C VAL A 116 -3.59 3.00 8.09
N VAL A 117 -3.76 3.33 6.81
CA VAL A 117 -4.60 2.57 5.87
C VAL A 117 -4.09 1.13 5.73
N TYR A 118 -2.78 0.92 5.63
CA TYR A 118 -2.18 -0.41 5.58
C TYR A 118 -2.40 -1.22 6.86
N LEU A 119 -2.31 -0.61 8.04
CA LEU A 119 -2.61 -1.27 9.31
C LEU A 119 -4.09 -1.68 9.40
N ALA A 120 -4.99 -0.74 9.14
CA ALA A 120 -6.44 -0.95 9.18
C ALA A 120 -6.88 -2.05 8.19
N ARG A 121 -6.39 -2.06 6.95
CA ARG A 121 -6.77 -3.10 5.97
C ARG A 121 -6.16 -4.49 6.26
N SER A 122 -5.06 -4.53 7.02
CA SER A 122 -4.24 -5.73 7.20
C SER A 122 -4.36 -6.36 8.59
N HIS A 123 -5.13 -5.78 9.53
CA HIS A 123 -5.19 -6.27 10.91
C HIS A 123 -5.57 -7.76 11.02
N ASP A 124 -6.47 -8.23 10.16
CA ASP A 124 -6.82 -9.67 10.05
C ASP A 124 -5.68 -10.54 9.51
N LEU A 125 -4.73 -9.98 8.74
CA LEU A 125 -3.59 -10.74 8.22
C LEU A 125 -2.68 -11.20 9.36
N ALA A 126 -2.54 -10.44 10.44
CA ALA A 126 -1.77 -10.88 11.60
C ALA A 126 -2.34 -12.19 12.17
N PHE A 127 -3.66 -12.27 12.31
CA PHE A 127 -4.34 -13.49 12.74
C PHE A 127 -4.15 -14.64 11.74
N VAL A 128 -4.36 -14.40 10.44
CA VAL A 128 -4.20 -15.43 9.39
C VAL A 128 -2.76 -15.98 9.35
N SER A 129 -1.77 -15.08 9.45
CA SER A 129 -0.34 -15.43 9.46
C SER A 129 0.12 -16.12 10.75
N GLY A 130 -0.63 -15.97 11.84
CA GLY A 130 -0.43 -16.71 13.08
C GLY A 130 -0.98 -18.14 13.00
N ARG A 131 -2.15 -18.32 12.36
CA ARG A 131 -2.82 -19.62 12.24
C ARG A 131 -2.20 -20.57 11.21
N ARG A 132 -1.57 -20.04 10.17
CA ARG A 132 -1.07 -20.84 9.04
C ARG A 132 0.39 -20.52 8.77
N SER A 133 1.11 -21.47 8.20
CA SER A 133 2.45 -21.20 7.68
C SER A 133 2.37 -20.20 6.54
N VAL A 134 3.25 -19.21 6.57
CA VAL A 134 3.37 -18.17 5.55
C VAL A 134 4.82 -18.10 5.11
N SER A 135 5.07 -18.03 3.80
CA SER A 135 6.42 -17.92 3.24
C SER A 135 7.16 -16.70 3.81
N VAL A 136 8.48 -16.81 3.98
CA VAL A 136 9.35 -15.72 4.43
C VAL A 136 9.15 -14.46 3.56
N GLY A 137 9.12 -14.59 2.23
CA GLY A 137 8.90 -13.46 1.32
C GLY A 137 7.61 -12.67 1.59
N ARG A 138 6.51 -13.33 1.96
CA ARG A 138 5.26 -12.66 2.34
C ARG A 138 5.38 -11.93 3.69
N MET A 139 6.13 -12.48 4.64
CA MET A 139 6.41 -11.80 5.92
C MET A 139 7.32 -10.59 5.71
N LEU A 140 8.34 -10.70 4.86
CA LEU A 140 9.23 -9.59 4.49
C LEU A 140 8.45 -8.47 3.80
N ARG A 141 7.57 -8.81 2.83
CA ARG A 141 6.67 -7.83 2.19
C ARG A 141 5.83 -7.12 3.24
N LEU A 142 5.20 -7.85 4.17
CA LEU A 142 4.38 -7.24 5.21
C LEU A 142 5.20 -6.24 6.04
N ALA A 143 6.41 -6.60 6.44
CA ALA A 143 7.28 -5.74 7.23
C ALA A 143 7.84 -4.53 6.46
N TRP A 144 8.08 -4.65 5.14
CA TRP A 144 8.41 -3.49 4.29
C TRP A 144 7.21 -2.59 4.00
N THR A 145 6.00 -3.12 4.16
CA THR A 145 4.76 -2.39 3.92
C THR A 145 4.33 -1.58 5.15
N LEU A 146 4.42 -2.18 6.33
CA LEU A 146 3.94 -1.60 7.59
C LEU A 146 4.78 -2.03 8.80
N ASP A 147 4.62 -1.30 9.89
CA ASP A 147 5.12 -1.67 11.21
C ASP A 147 4.32 -2.87 11.79
N THR A 148 4.94 -4.04 11.79
CA THR A 148 4.34 -5.30 12.25
C THR A 148 4.06 -5.33 13.75
N TYR A 149 4.74 -4.53 14.57
CA TYR A 149 4.44 -4.43 15.99
C TYR A 149 3.16 -3.65 16.21
N LEU A 150 2.95 -2.55 15.48
CA LEU A 150 1.67 -1.84 15.51
C LEU A 150 0.53 -2.72 14.98
N LEU A 151 0.78 -3.54 13.96
CA LEU A 151 -0.20 -4.49 13.46
C LEU A 151 -0.60 -5.51 14.53
N TYR A 152 0.38 -6.07 15.25
CA TYR A 152 0.15 -6.97 16.37
C TYR A 152 -0.66 -6.29 17.48
N LEU A 153 -0.27 -5.07 17.90
CA LEU A 153 -0.98 -4.33 18.95
C LEU A 153 -2.44 -4.03 18.57
N LEU A 154 -2.68 -3.62 17.32
CA LEU A 154 -4.02 -3.38 16.80
C LEU A 154 -4.86 -4.67 16.84
N GLY A 155 -4.31 -5.78 16.32
CA GLY A 155 -4.99 -7.07 16.32
C GLY A 155 -5.30 -7.58 17.74
N VAL A 156 -4.39 -7.39 18.70
CA VAL A 156 -4.62 -7.78 20.10
C VAL A 156 -5.69 -6.92 20.75
N ALA A 157 -5.74 -5.61 20.48
CA ALA A 157 -6.77 -4.73 21.00
C ALA A 157 -8.16 -5.09 20.45
N ASP A 158 -8.26 -5.29 19.13
CA ASP A 158 -9.46 -5.78 18.44
C ASP A 158 -9.93 -7.14 19.00
N CYS A 159 -9.03 -8.12 19.10
CA CYS A 159 -9.31 -9.42 19.72
C CYS A 159 -9.84 -9.30 21.16
N ARG A 160 -9.23 -8.46 21.99
CA ARG A 160 -9.64 -8.27 23.39
C ARG A 160 -10.97 -7.53 23.51
N ALA A 161 -11.28 -6.64 22.57
CA ALA A 161 -12.57 -5.98 22.54
C ALA A 161 -13.71 -6.99 22.31
N ASP A 162 -13.47 -8.09 21.56
CA ASP A 162 -14.44 -9.18 21.33
C ASP A 162 -14.67 -10.14 22.52
N GLY A 163 -13.91 -10.01 23.60
CA GLY A 163 -14.12 -10.78 24.83
C GLY A 163 -13.83 -12.29 24.71
N ALA A 164 -14.55 -13.12 25.47
CA ALA A 164 -14.24 -14.55 25.66
C ALA A 164 -14.25 -15.39 24.37
N ARG A 165 -14.96 -14.96 23.32
CA ARG A 165 -15.02 -15.66 22.02
C ARG A 165 -13.72 -15.55 21.21
N ALA A 166 -12.81 -14.69 21.63
CA ALA A 166 -11.62 -14.34 20.86
C ALA A 166 -10.33 -15.05 21.33
N ALA A 167 -10.39 -15.97 22.30
CA ALA A 167 -9.21 -16.65 22.85
C ALA A 167 -8.30 -17.27 21.76
N LEU A 168 -8.89 -17.98 20.79
CA LEU A 168 -8.18 -18.56 19.65
C LEU A 168 -7.58 -17.51 18.70
N ARG A 169 -8.23 -16.33 18.58
CA ARG A 169 -7.73 -15.21 17.77
C ARG A 169 -6.50 -14.59 18.44
N CYS A 170 -6.56 -14.41 19.75
CA CYS A 170 -5.46 -13.88 20.54
C CYS A 170 -4.25 -14.83 20.56
N GLN A 171 -4.46 -16.15 20.67
CA GLN A 171 -3.37 -17.13 20.60
C GLN A 171 -2.66 -17.08 19.23
N ALA A 172 -3.40 -16.99 18.13
CA ALA A 172 -2.81 -16.85 16.81
C ALA A 172 -2.01 -15.54 16.66
N LEU A 173 -2.43 -14.44 17.30
CA LEU A 173 -1.67 -13.19 17.28
C LEU A 173 -0.33 -13.32 18.02
N GLU A 174 -0.24 -14.11 19.09
CA GLU A 174 1.05 -14.43 19.72
C GLU A 174 1.96 -15.24 18.80
N ALA A 175 1.43 -16.25 18.10
CA ALA A 175 2.20 -17.00 17.10
C ALA A 175 2.71 -16.09 15.96
N PHE A 176 1.91 -15.09 15.55
CA PHE A 176 2.36 -14.07 14.60
C PHE A 176 3.50 -13.22 15.15
N ARG A 177 3.41 -12.80 16.41
CA ARG A 177 4.47 -12.03 17.10
C ARG A 177 5.76 -12.82 17.19
N GLU A 178 5.71 -14.08 17.60
CA GLU A 178 6.87 -14.99 17.67
C GLU A 178 7.54 -15.14 16.30
N ARG A 179 6.76 -15.35 15.24
CA ARG A 179 7.29 -15.43 13.88
C ARG A 179 7.98 -14.14 13.45
N CYS A 180 7.41 -12.99 13.78
CA CYS A 180 8.03 -11.69 13.48
C CYS A 180 9.34 -11.49 14.27
N LEU A 181 9.42 -11.99 15.51
CA LEU A 181 10.64 -11.96 16.32
C LEU A 181 11.73 -12.85 15.72
N GLN A 182 11.39 -14.08 15.33
CA GLN A 182 12.32 -15.03 14.70
C GLN A 182 12.93 -14.47 13.40
N LEU A 183 12.13 -13.74 12.62
CA LEU A 183 12.58 -13.10 11.39
C LEU A 183 13.25 -11.73 11.61
N GLY A 184 13.28 -11.22 12.85
CA GLY A 184 13.85 -9.90 13.18
C GLY A 184 13.04 -8.72 12.63
N VAL A 185 11.76 -8.93 12.28
CA VAL A 185 10.90 -7.93 11.63
C VAL A 185 9.83 -7.34 12.55
N LEU A 186 9.79 -7.68 13.84
CA LEU A 186 8.81 -7.12 14.77
C LEU A 186 9.08 -5.62 15.02
N GLY A 187 8.23 -4.77 14.44
CA GLY A 187 8.34 -3.31 14.57
C GLY A 187 9.57 -2.69 13.93
N ARG A 188 10.22 -3.42 13.02
CA ARG A 188 11.43 -3.01 12.31
C ARG A 188 11.31 -3.38 10.85
N GLN A 189 11.95 -2.60 9.98
CA GLN A 189 12.11 -2.99 8.59
C GLN A 189 13.04 -4.22 8.51
N PRO A 190 12.83 -5.14 7.55
CA PRO A 190 13.76 -6.21 7.28
C PRO A 190 15.20 -5.72 7.17
N ALA A 191 16.09 -6.31 7.95
CA ALA A 191 17.52 -6.00 7.90
C ALA A 191 18.09 -6.35 6.52
N PRO A 192 19.04 -5.56 5.99
CA PRO A 192 19.75 -5.91 4.76
C PRO A 192 20.48 -7.26 4.91
N LEU A 193 20.59 -8.03 3.83
CA LEU A 193 21.37 -9.27 3.77
C LEU A 193 22.88 -8.98 3.88
N LEU A 194 23.32 -7.82 3.36
CA LEU A 194 24.71 -7.38 3.47
C LEU A 194 24.84 -6.21 4.44
N PRO A 195 25.80 -6.24 5.39
CA PRO A 195 26.15 -5.05 6.16
C PRO A 195 26.52 -3.89 5.24
N LYS A 196 26.21 -2.65 5.65
CA LYS A 196 26.45 -1.44 4.85
C LYS A 196 27.88 -1.34 4.32
N ALA A 197 28.88 -1.60 5.17
CA ALA A 197 30.29 -1.56 4.76
C ALA A 197 30.61 -2.57 3.64
N ARG A 198 30.06 -3.80 3.73
CA ARG A 198 30.26 -4.84 2.72
C ARG A 198 29.54 -4.51 1.42
N TRP A 199 28.34 -3.94 1.50
CA TRP A 199 27.62 -3.40 0.34
C TRP A 199 28.42 -2.28 -0.35
N GLU A 200 28.97 -1.33 0.40
CA GLU A 200 29.72 -0.21 -0.15
C GLU A 200 31.03 -0.63 -0.82
N GLU A 201 31.65 -1.71 -0.32
CA GLU A 201 32.85 -2.33 -0.89
C GLU A 201 32.55 -3.04 -2.22
N LEU A 202 31.50 -3.86 -2.27
CA LEU A 202 31.20 -4.71 -3.42
C LEU A 202 30.39 -4.00 -4.52
N ALA A 203 29.52 -3.06 -4.14
CA ALA A 203 28.58 -2.46 -5.09
C ALA A 203 29.28 -1.44 -6.01
N PRO A 204 28.90 -1.39 -7.30
CA PRO A 204 29.48 -0.45 -8.28
C PRO A 204 29.45 0.99 -7.79
N LYS A 205 30.45 1.83 -8.12
CA LYS A 205 30.49 3.23 -7.63
C LYS A 205 29.32 4.09 -8.12
N ASP A 206 28.74 3.75 -9.27
CA ASP A 206 27.61 4.49 -9.83
C ASP A 206 26.34 4.33 -8.95
N ARG A 207 25.85 5.46 -8.44
CA ARG A 207 24.72 5.49 -7.50
C ARG A 207 23.42 5.01 -8.14
N TRP A 208 23.24 5.26 -9.44
CA TRP A 208 22.04 4.82 -10.15
C TRP A 208 21.99 3.29 -10.22
N LEU A 209 23.11 2.67 -10.59
CA LEU A 209 23.31 1.23 -10.62
C LEU A 209 23.19 0.60 -9.22
N ARG A 210 23.73 1.22 -8.17
CA ARG A 210 23.55 0.75 -6.77
C ARG A 210 22.09 0.62 -6.39
N ARG A 211 21.28 1.66 -6.65
CA ARG A 211 19.85 1.64 -6.31
C ARG A 211 19.10 0.55 -7.06
N ARG A 212 19.41 0.40 -8.34
CA ARG A 212 18.84 -0.64 -9.21
C ARG A 212 19.14 -2.04 -8.67
N ILE A 213 20.40 -2.34 -8.38
CA ILE A 213 20.84 -3.61 -7.78
C ILE A 213 20.13 -3.83 -6.44
N ALA A 214 20.06 -2.81 -5.58
CA ALA A 214 19.34 -2.92 -4.31
C ALA A 214 17.84 -3.26 -4.50
N GLY A 215 17.18 -2.66 -5.50
CA GLY A 215 15.80 -2.97 -5.85
C GLY A 215 15.59 -4.36 -6.41
N GLU A 216 16.51 -4.83 -7.26
CA GLU A 216 16.52 -6.21 -7.75
C GLU A 216 16.65 -7.21 -6.60
N GLY A 217 17.65 -7.02 -5.73
CA GLY A 217 17.87 -7.96 -4.65
C GLY A 217 16.75 -7.98 -3.61
N ARG A 218 16.09 -6.83 -3.33
CA ARG A 218 14.84 -6.81 -2.56
C ARG A 218 13.76 -7.70 -3.17
N LEU A 219 13.56 -7.63 -4.50
CA LEU A 219 12.59 -8.48 -5.18
C LEU A 219 13.00 -9.96 -5.17
N TRP A 220 14.27 -10.26 -5.40
CA TRP A 220 14.80 -11.62 -5.35
C TRP A 220 14.66 -12.24 -3.97
N ARG A 221 14.81 -11.44 -2.92
CA ARG A 221 14.53 -11.85 -1.54
C ARG A 221 13.05 -12.12 -1.28
N LEU A 222 12.14 -11.32 -1.84
CA LEU A 222 10.71 -11.63 -1.81
C LEU A 222 10.37 -12.96 -2.50
N LYS A 223 11.09 -13.30 -3.58
CA LYS A 223 10.93 -14.55 -4.33
C LYS A 223 11.67 -15.73 -3.71
N GLY A 224 12.41 -15.53 -2.62
CA GLY A 224 13.24 -16.57 -2.00
C GLY A 224 14.46 -16.98 -2.84
N LYS A 225 14.84 -16.18 -3.85
CA LYS A 225 16.04 -16.38 -4.66
C LYS A 225 17.32 -15.87 -3.98
N LEU A 226 17.18 -14.94 -3.03
CA LEU A 226 18.26 -14.43 -2.18
C LEU A 226 17.77 -14.44 -0.74
N SER A 227 18.40 -15.23 0.12
CA SER A 227 17.97 -15.44 1.51
C SER A 227 19.12 -15.26 2.49
N THR A 228 20.37 -15.44 2.07
CA THR A 228 21.56 -15.29 2.93
C THR A 228 22.53 -14.22 2.43
N ALA A 229 23.48 -13.85 3.28
CA ALA A 229 24.55 -12.91 2.94
C ALA A 229 25.47 -13.49 1.85
N GLU A 230 25.77 -14.79 1.91
CA GLU A 230 26.63 -15.49 0.94
C GLU A 230 25.98 -15.51 -0.44
N GLU A 231 24.68 -15.81 -0.51
CA GLU A 231 23.92 -15.76 -1.76
C GLU A 231 23.90 -14.35 -2.35
N ALA A 232 23.66 -13.33 -1.52
CA ALA A 232 23.65 -11.94 -1.95
C ALA A 232 25.02 -11.48 -2.46
N GLU A 233 26.11 -11.86 -1.77
CA GLU A 233 27.47 -11.55 -2.19
C GLU A 233 27.86 -12.27 -3.49
N ALA A 234 27.55 -13.57 -3.61
CA ALA A 234 27.80 -14.33 -4.83
C ALA A 234 27.03 -13.75 -6.02
N TRP A 235 25.76 -13.40 -5.81
CA TRP A 235 24.93 -12.73 -6.82
C TRP A 235 25.51 -11.39 -7.24
N LEU A 236 25.94 -10.56 -6.30
CA LEU A 236 26.53 -9.25 -6.59
C LEU A 236 27.86 -9.36 -7.35
N LYS A 237 28.71 -10.32 -7.00
CA LYS A 237 29.97 -10.61 -7.70
C LYS A 237 29.75 -11.10 -9.13
N ALA A 238 28.69 -11.87 -9.37
CA ALA A 238 28.30 -12.35 -10.69
C ALA A 238 27.48 -11.33 -11.49
N TYR A 239 27.14 -10.18 -10.90
CA TYR A 239 26.24 -9.21 -11.50
C TYR A 239 26.88 -8.54 -12.73
N GLN A 240 26.28 -8.77 -13.90
CA GLN A 240 26.72 -8.15 -15.15
C GLN A 240 25.85 -6.93 -15.47
N PRO A 241 26.44 -5.73 -15.60
CA PRO A 241 25.70 -4.56 -16.04
C PRO A 241 25.22 -4.75 -17.49
N SER A 242 23.92 -4.95 -17.67
CA SER A 242 23.25 -4.90 -18.98
C SER A 242 22.78 -3.46 -19.27
N PRO A 243 22.67 -3.03 -20.55
CA PRO A 243 21.89 -1.85 -20.89
C PRO A 243 20.52 -1.98 -20.23
N ALA A 244 20.18 -0.99 -19.41
CA ALA A 244 19.06 -1.08 -18.50
C ALA A 244 18.07 0.03 -18.79
N GLY A 245 16.89 -0.39 -19.23
CA GLY A 245 15.78 0.53 -19.45
C GLY A 245 15.30 1.19 -18.17
N THR A 246 14.37 2.13 -18.32
CA THR A 246 13.63 2.70 -17.19
C THR A 246 12.14 2.44 -17.38
N LEU A 247 11.53 1.74 -16.43
CA LEU A 247 10.09 1.58 -16.34
C LEU A 247 9.51 2.72 -15.49
N TYR A 248 8.66 3.54 -16.12
CA TYR A 248 7.75 4.44 -15.42
C TYR A 248 6.40 3.75 -15.21
N LEU A 249 5.99 3.61 -13.94
CA LEU A 249 4.78 2.90 -13.54
C LEU A 249 3.78 3.85 -12.86
N PRO A 250 2.88 4.49 -13.64
CA PRO A 250 1.74 5.23 -13.10
C PRO A 250 0.80 4.35 -12.27
N VAL A 251 0.41 4.83 -11.08
CA VAL A 251 -0.49 4.18 -10.14
C VAL A 251 -1.56 5.18 -9.70
N GLY A 252 -2.82 4.88 -10.00
CA GLY A 252 -3.94 5.74 -9.65
C GLY A 252 -5.24 5.30 -10.32
N VAL A 253 -6.37 5.76 -9.81
CA VAL A 253 -7.69 5.43 -10.37
C VAL A 253 -7.99 6.21 -11.67
N PRO A 254 -8.96 5.79 -12.49
CA PRO A 254 -9.49 6.66 -13.55
C PRO A 254 -9.91 8.02 -12.98
N GLY A 255 -9.71 9.09 -13.75
CA GLY A 255 -9.95 10.46 -13.29
C GLY A 255 -8.84 11.08 -12.42
N SER A 256 -7.82 10.31 -11.99
CA SER A 256 -6.73 10.86 -11.17
C SER A 256 -5.71 11.74 -11.93
N GLY A 257 -5.83 11.85 -13.25
CA GLY A 257 -4.93 12.69 -14.08
C GLY A 257 -3.68 11.99 -14.63
N LYS A 258 -3.57 10.65 -14.53
CA LYS A 258 -2.40 9.89 -14.98
C LYS A 258 -1.95 10.22 -16.40
N THR A 259 -2.83 10.00 -17.37
CA THR A 259 -2.54 10.15 -18.80
C THR A 259 -2.13 11.59 -19.12
N THR A 260 -2.85 12.59 -18.58
CA THR A 260 -2.53 14.01 -18.77
C THR A 260 -1.17 14.37 -18.18
N TRP A 261 -0.86 13.89 -16.97
CA TRP A 261 0.41 14.17 -16.32
C TRP A 261 1.58 13.48 -17.04
N VAL A 262 1.41 12.23 -17.47
CA VAL A 262 2.41 11.49 -18.26
C VAL A 262 2.69 12.20 -19.58
N ALA A 263 1.65 12.56 -20.35
CA ALA A 263 1.81 13.25 -21.63
C ALA A 263 2.52 14.60 -21.48
N LYS A 264 2.29 15.31 -20.37
CA LYS A 264 2.95 16.59 -20.08
C LYS A 264 4.41 16.43 -19.62
N ASN A 265 4.70 15.46 -18.75
CA ASN A 265 5.98 15.41 -18.01
C ASN A 265 6.97 14.36 -18.54
N LEU A 266 6.51 13.37 -19.31
CA LEU A 266 7.32 12.30 -19.90
C LEU A 266 7.25 12.35 -21.43
N GLN A 267 7.34 13.55 -22.00
CA GLN A 267 7.36 13.76 -23.44
C GLN A 267 8.49 12.98 -24.11
N GLY A 268 8.19 12.32 -25.22
CA GLY A 268 9.15 11.50 -25.96
C GLY A 268 9.49 10.15 -25.31
N VAL A 269 8.85 9.77 -24.20
CA VAL A 269 8.93 8.41 -23.65
C VAL A 269 7.79 7.57 -24.24
N PRO A 270 8.07 6.45 -24.92
CA PRO A 270 7.02 5.58 -25.44
C PRO A 270 6.11 5.05 -24.33
N VAL A 271 4.81 4.95 -24.64
CA VAL A 271 3.79 4.47 -23.72
C VAL A 271 3.27 3.12 -24.22
N VAL A 272 3.34 2.10 -23.37
CA VAL A 272 2.65 0.84 -23.57
C VAL A 272 1.30 0.94 -22.88
N SER A 273 0.24 1.16 -23.66
CA SER A 273 -1.14 1.30 -23.17
C SER A 273 -1.97 0.06 -23.50
N MET A 274 -2.59 -0.55 -22.48
CA MET A 274 -3.51 -1.66 -22.71
C MET A 274 -4.78 -1.21 -23.44
N ASP A 275 -5.20 0.04 -23.29
CA ASP A 275 -6.38 0.57 -23.96
C ASP A 275 -6.09 0.75 -25.47
N GLU A 276 -4.92 1.26 -25.82
CA GLU A 276 -4.47 1.35 -27.22
C GLU A 276 -4.25 -0.03 -27.85
N MET A 277 -3.73 -0.99 -27.07
CA MET A 277 -3.61 -2.38 -27.51
C MET A 277 -4.97 -3.03 -27.79
N ARG A 278 -5.99 -2.77 -26.96
CA ARG A 278 -7.38 -3.23 -27.22
C ARG A 278 -7.94 -2.61 -28.49
N GLU A 279 -7.79 -1.31 -28.67
CA GLU A 279 -8.24 -0.61 -29.87
C GLU A 279 -7.59 -1.19 -31.13
N ARG A 280 -6.28 -1.43 -31.11
CA ARG A 280 -5.54 -2.03 -32.24
C ARG A 280 -5.98 -3.46 -32.56
N LEU A 281 -6.20 -4.30 -31.54
CA LEU A 281 -6.48 -5.73 -31.73
C LEU A 281 -7.95 -6.04 -31.96
N LEU A 282 -8.85 -5.28 -31.32
CA LEU A 282 -10.28 -5.57 -31.20
C LEU A 282 -11.15 -4.47 -31.83
N GLY A 283 -10.56 -3.36 -32.28
CA GLY A 283 -11.30 -2.23 -32.84
C GLY A 283 -12.01 -1.35 -31.81
N SER A 284 -11.93 -1.70 -30.51
CA SER A 284 -12.55 -0.92 -29.44
C SER A 284 -11.78 -1.02 -28.12
N ARG A 285 -11.62 0.13 -27.43
CA ARG A 285 -11.02 0.21 -26.09
C ARG A 285 -11.88 -0.45 -25.00
N SER A 286 -13.20 -0.51 -25.22
CA SER A 286 -14.16 -1.07 -24.26
C SER A 286 -14.30 -2.59 -24.37
N ASP A 287 -13.77 -3.22 -25.42
CA ASP A 287 -13.86 -4.67 -25.62
C ASP A 287 -12.96 -5.43 -24.64
N GLN A 288 -13.58 -6.19 -23.73
CA GLN A 288 -12.91 -6.98 -22.69
C GLN A 288 -12.81 -8.48 -23.05
N SER A 289 -13.22 -8.90 -24.25
CA SER A 289 -13.33 -10.32 -24.66
C SER A 289 -11.99 -11.07 -24.67
N ARG A 290 -10.88 -10.37 -24.97
CA ARG A 290 -9.53 -10.95 -25.13
C ARG A 290 -8.50 -10.34 -24.18
N ASN A 291 -8.92 -10.02 -22.95
CA ASN A 291 -8.06 -9.40 -21.93
C ASN A 291 -6.72 -10.09 -21.66
N PRO A 292 -6.63 -11.44 -21.53
CA PRO A 292 -5.35 -12.12 -21.34
C PRO A 292 -4.38 -11.87 -22.49
N GLU A 293 -4.86 -11.94 -23.73
CA GLU A 293 -4.04 -11.74 -24.92
C GLU A 293 -3.54 -10.29 -25.04
N VAL A 294 -4.41 -9.32 -24.83
CA VAL A 294 -4.06 -7.89 -24.76
C VAL A 294 -2.95 -7.66 -23.72
N TYR A 295 -3.10 -8.27 -22.53
CA TYR A 295 -2.09 -8.18 -21.48
C TYR A 295 -0.78 -8.83 -21.88
N HIS A 296 -0.81 -10.02 -22.48
CA HIS A 296 0.38 -10.73 -22.95
C HIS A 296 1.16 -9.92 -24.01
N LEU A 297 0.46 -9.38 -25.01
CA LEU A 297 1.08 -8.57 -26.07
C LEU A 297 1.64 -7.25 -25.54
N SER A 298 0.89 -6.56 -24.67
CA SER A 298 1.39 -5.35 -24.01
C SER A 298 2.65 -5.63 -23.19
N ARG A 299 2.63 -6.72 -22.42
CA ARG A 299 3.75 -7.12 -21.58
C ARG A 299 4.98 -7.56 -22.40
N ALA A 300 4.78 -8.15 -23.59
CA ALA A 300 5.86 -8.46 -24.53
C ALA A 300 6.50 -7.18 -25.10
N ALA A 301 5.69 -6.19 -25.50
CA ALA A 301 6.20 -4.88 -25.96
C ALA A 301 7.00 -4.16 -24.86
N LEU A 302 6.54 -4.23 -23.61
CA LEU A 302 7.29 -3.72 -22.46
C LEU A 302 8.65 -4.44 -22.32
N ALA A 303 8.67 -5.77 -22.41
CA ALA A 303 9.90 -6.56 -22.30
C ALA A 303 10.92 -6.20 -23.40
N GLU A 304 10.44 -5.98 -24.62
CA GLU A 304 11.26 -5.56 -25.76
C GLU A 304 11.91 -4.20 -25.54
N ALA A 305 11.14 -3.19 -25.14
CA ALA A 305 11.67 -1.86 -24.83
C ALA A 305 12.72 -1.92 -23.70
N LEU A 306 12.44 -2.66 -22.62
CA LEU A 306 13.37 -2.79 -21.50
C LEU A 306 14.66 -3.52 -21.87
N ARG A 307 14.55 -4.58 -22.68
CA ARG A 307 15.71 -5.32 -23.22
C ARG A 307 16.57 -4.47 -24.15
N ALA A 308 15.98 -3.51 -24.86
CA ALA A 308 16.70 -2.53 -25.68
C ALA A 308 17.34 -1.40 -24.85
N GLY A 309 17.17 -1.40 -23.51
CA GLY A 309 17.68 -0.34 -22.65
C GLY A 309 16.86 0.95 -22.68
N GLU A 310 15.63 0.91 -23.18
CA GLU A 310 14.81 2.11 -23.39
C GLU A 310 14.04 2.56 -22.16
N ARG A 311 13.60 3.82 -22.20
CA ARG A 311 12.64 4.37 -21.23
C ARG A 311 11.23 4.07 -21.73
N VAL A 312 10.35 3.60 -20.86
CA VAL A 312 8.98 3.22 -21.25
C VAL A 312 8.00 3.47 -20.11
N VAL A 313 6.81 3.96 -20.45
CA VAL A 313 5.69 4.11 -19.52
C VAL A 313 4.74 2.93 -19.68
N TRP A 314 4.32 2.33 -18.58
CA TRP A 314 3.23 1.35 -18.58
C TRP A 314 1.91 2.01 -18.18
N ASP A 315 1.04 2.31 -19.15
CA ASP A 315 -0.28 2.89 -18.88
C ASP A 315 -1.36 1.80 -18.80
N ALA A 316 -1.55 1.26 -17.60
CA ALA A 316 -2.66 0.37 -17.28
C ALA A 316 -3.09 0.51 -15.81
N GLN A 317 -4.09 -0.28 -15.42
CA GLN A 317 -4.62 -0.28 -14.06
C GLN A 317 -3.67 -0.98 -13.07
N SER A 318 -2.63 -0.30 -12.59
CA SER A 318 -1.61 -0.83 -11.67
C SER A 318 -1.87 -0.54 -10.18
N HIS A 319 -3.14 -0.57 -9.76
CA HIS A 319 -3.58 -0.06 -8.45
C HIS A 319 -3.34 -1.01 -7.27
N THR A 320 -3.22 -2.33 -7.51
CA THR A 320 -2.91 -3.32 -6.45
C THR A 320 -1.46 -3.77 -6.55
N TRP A 321 -0.88 -4.30 -5.45
CA TRP A 321 0.43 -4.94 -5.50
C TRP A 321 0.49 -6.07 -6.54
N ASP A 322 -0.51 -6.95 -6.58
CA ASP A 322 -0.45 -8.11 -7.48
C ASP A 322 -0.39 -7.68 -8.96
N ALA A 323 -1.08 -6.59 -9.31
CA ALA A 323 -0.99 -5.99 -10.65
C ALA A 323 0.40 -5.42 -10.94
N ARG A 324 1.08 -4.85 -9.94
CA ARG A 324 2.44 -4.33 -10.08
C ARG A 324 3.49 -5.44 -10.08
N TYR A 325 3.32 -6.47 -9.26
CA TYR A 325 4.33 -7.48 -8.97
C TYR A 325 4.88 -8.19 -10.23
N GLY A 326 4.00 -8.51 -11.18
CA GLY A 326 4.39 -9.10 -12.46
C GLY A 326 5.20 -8.15 -13.35
N LEU A 327 4.89 -6.85 -13.32
CA LEU A 327 5.61 -5.80 -14.06
C LEU A 327 6.96 -5.49 -13.41
N LEU A 328 7.00 -5.41 -12.08
CA LEU A 328 8.23 -5.25 -11.31
C LEU A 328 9.18 -6.43 -11.57
N THR A 329 8.65 -7.65 -11.55
CA THR A 329 9.42 -8.85 -11.91
C THR A 329 10.01 -8.74 -13.31
N LEU A 330 9.19 -8.42 -14.31
CA LEU A 330 9.67 -8.27 -15.68
C LEU A 330 10.76 -7.19 -15.78
N ALA A 331 10.55 -6.06 -15.12
CA ALA A 331 11.54 -4.98 -15.09
C ALA A 331 12.86 -5.44 -14.50
N ARG A 332 12.85 -6.18 -13.38
CA ARG A 332 14.07 -6.68 -12.74
C ARG A 332 14.77 -7.78 -13.55
N GLU A 333 14.02 -8.62 -14.26
CA GLU A 333 14.58 -9.63 -15.17
C GLU A 333 15.35 -9.00 -16.33
N HIS A 334 15.01 -7.75 -16.69
CA HIS A 334 15.73 -6.95 -17.68
C HIS A 334 16.65 -5.88 -17.06
N HIS A 335 16.96 -5.99 -15.76
CA HIS A 335 17.77 -5.03 -15.01
C HIS A 335 17.30 -3.57 -15.14
N ALA A 336 16.01 -3.34 -15.35
CA ALA A 336 15.47 -2.01 -15.54
C ALA A 336 15.37 -1.24 -14.21
N TYR A 337 15.57 0.07 -14.29
CA TYR A 337 15.31 1.00 -13.20
C TYR A 337 13.81 1.30 -13.14
N VAL A 338 13.22 1.24 -11.95
CA VAL A 338 11.78 1.39 -11.76
C VAL A 338 11.48 2.68 -11.02
N ILE A 339 10.60 3.48 -11.63
CA ILE A 339 10.04 4.70 -11.05
C ILE A 339 8.54 4.52 -10.95
N THR A 340 8.01 4.47 -9.73
CA THR A 340 6.56 4.42 -9.52
C THR A 340 6.00 5.83 -9.38
N ILE A 341 4.98 6.16 -10.17
CA ILE A 341 4.33 7.48 -10.15
C ILE A 341 2.95 7.32 -9.52
N TYR A 342 2.84 7.62 -8.22
CA TYR A 342 1.62 7.46 -7.44
C TYR A 342 0.77 8.74 -7.45
N PHE A 343 -0.44 8.65 -7.99
CA PHE A 343 -1.41 9.74 -8.07
C PHE A 343 -2.29 9.74 -6.83
N ASP A 344 -1.90 10.57 -5.88
CA ASP A 344 -2.45 10.66 -4.54
C ASP A 344 -3.67 11.61 -4.45
N VAL A 345 -4.68 11.34 -5.27
CA VAL A 345 -5.84 12.20 -5.49
C VAL A 345 -7.04 11.76 -4.63
N PRO A 346 -7.81 12.67 -4.00
CA PRO A 346 -9.06 12.32 -3.31
C PRO A 346 -10.08 11.69 -4.26
N LEU A 347 -10.92 10.77 -3.76
CA LEU A 347 -11.94 10.10 -4.60
C LEU A 347 -12.89 11.10 -5.24
N ALA A 348 -13.38 12.09 -4.48
CA ALA A 348 -14.31 13.11 -4.98
C ALA A 348 -13.75 13.88 -6.20
N VAL A 349 -12.47 14.24 -6.15
CA VAL A 349 -11.78 14.92 -7.25
C VAL A 349 -11.65 14.00 -8.46
N ALA A 350 -11.34 12.71 -8.25
CA ALA A 350 -11.27 11.75 -9.35
C ALA A 350 -12.63 11.53 -10.03
N LEU A 351 -13.72 11.48 -9.25
CA LEU A 351 -15.08 11.38 -9.76
C LEU A 351 -15.49 12.63 -10.55
N GLU A 352 -15.25 13.82 -10.00
CA GLU A 352 -15.53 15.10 -10.68
C GLU A 352 -14.80 15.18 -12.03
N ARG A 353 -13.51 14.81 -12.06
CA ARG A 353 -12.71 14.77 -13.29
C ARG A 353 -13.21 13.73 -14.27
N ASN A 354 -13.70 12.60 -13.78
CA ASN A 354 -14.22 11.52 -14.61
C ASN A 354 -15.47 11.95 -15.40
N LEU A 355 -16.34 12.78 -14.81
CA LEU A 355 -17.53 13.32 -15.49
C LEU A 355 -17.19 14.22 -16.70
N ARG A 356 -15.97 14.76 -16.76
CA ARG A 356 -15.50 15.62 -17.86
C ARG A 356 -14.73 14.85 -18.95
N ARG A 357 -14.61 13.52 -18.84
CA ARG A 357 -13.90 12.70 -19.83
C ARG A 357 -14.78 12.47 -21.06
N LYS A 358 -14.14 12.36 -22.24
CA LYS A 358 -14.79 11.88 -23.46
C LYS A 358 -15.42 10.50 -23.26
N GLU A 359 -14.70 9.62 -22.56
CA GLU A 359 -15.16 8.30 -22.15
C GLU A 359 -15.22 8.24 -20.62
N VAL A 360 -16.44 8.35 -20.11
CA VAL A 360 -16.76 8.30 -18.68
C VAL A 360 -16.67 6.84 -18.22
N VAL A 361 -15.88 6.59 -17.18
CA VAL A 361 -15.83 5.27 -16.53
C VAL A 361 -16.95 5.22 -15.47
N PRO A 362 -17.70 4.11 -15.33
CA PRO A 362 -18.74 4.00 -14.30
C PRO A 362 -18.19 4.28 -12.89
N GLU A 363 -18.95 5.04 -12.09
CA GLU A 363 -18.54 5.50 -10.75
C GLU A 363 -18.16 4.33 -9.84
N GLU A 364 -18.96 3.27 -9.85
CA GLU A 364 -18.75 2.08 -9.03
C GLU A 364 -17.42 1.37 -9.34
N VAL A 365 -16.91 1.49 -10.58
CA VAL A 365 -15.59 0.97 -10.96
C VAL A 365 -14.48 1.81 -10.34
N ILE A 366 -14.62 3.15 -10.33
CA ILE A 366 -13.65 4.06 -9.74
C ILE A 366 -13.61 3.88 -8.22
N VAL A 367 -14.77 3.88 -7.56
CA VAL A 367 -14.89 3.67 -6.12
C VAL A 367 -14.28 2.33 -5.71
N ARG A 368 -14.59 1.25 -6.44
CA ARG A 368 -13.99 -0.07 -6.22
C ARG A 368 -12.48 -0.06 -6.37
N ASN A 369 -11.95 0.53 -7.45
CA ASN A 369 -10.52 0.58 -7.70
C ASN A 369 -9.80 1.46 -6.67
N TYR A 370 -10.42 2.55 -6.23
CA TYR A 370 -9.91 3.42 -5.16
C TYR A 370 -9.80 2.65 -3.84
N GLY A 371 -10.84 1.90 -3.49
CA GLY A 371 -10.84 1.05 -2.31
C GLY A 371 -9.83 -0.10 -2.35
N ARG A 372 -9.51 -0.63 -3.54
CA ARG A 372 -8.50 -1.67 -3.70
C ARG A 372 -7.08 -1.14 -3.79
N MET A 373 -6.93 0.16 -4.07
CA MET A 373 -5.64 0.79 -4.29
C MET A 373 -4.71 0.54 -3.10
N GLU A 374 -3.50 0.08 -3.40
CA GLU A 374 -2.39 -0.16 -2.48
C GLU A 374 -1.30 0.85 -2.81
N GLU A 375 -1.06 1.77 -1.88
CA GLU A 375 -0.08 2.84 -2.04
C GLU A 375 1.32 2.25 -2.21
N PRO A 376 2.04 2.57 -3.30
CA PRO A 376 3.35 2.02 -3.55
C PRO A 376 4.32 2.27 -2.40
N ARG A 377 5.01 1.21 -2.01
CA ARG A 377 5.97 1.23 -0.91
C ARG A 377 7.40 1.34 -1.40
N PRO A 378 8.32 1.80 -0.53
CA PRO A 378 9.72 2.01 -0.87
C PRO A 378 10.43 0.82 -1.53
N PHE A 379 10.09 -0.39 -1.09
CA PHE A 379 10.76 -1.60 -1.55
C PHE A 379 10.41 -1.98 -2.99
N GLU A 380 9.34 -1.41 -3.56
CA GLU A 380 8.82 -1.77 -4.88
C GLU A 380 9.63 -1.16 -6.03
N ALA A 381 10.23 0.02 -5.81
CA ALA A 381 10.84 0.84 -6.84
C ALA A 381 12.03 1.65 -6.29
N GLU A 382 12.94 2.10 -7.16
CA GLU A 382 14.06 2.93 -6.74
C GLU A 382 13.61 4.35 -6.39
N GLU A 383 12.62 4.84 -7.13
CA GLU A 383 11.98 6.12 -6.86
C GLU A 383 10.45 5.97 -6.79
N VAL A 384 9.86 6.73 -5.87
CA VAL A 384 8.40 6.94 -5.81
C VAL A 384 8.15 8.43 -6.03
N TRP A 385 7.40 8.75 -7.08
CA TRP A 385 6.98 10.10 -7.43
C TRP A 385 5.52 10.25 -7.04
N ARG A 386 5.23 11.03 -6.01
CA ARG A 386 3.87 11.28 -5.54
C ARG A 386 3.32 12.54 -6.21
N VAL A 387 2.23 12.39 -6.95
CA VAL A 387 1.53 13.48 -7.64
C VAL A 387 0.24 13.80 -6.89
N ASP A 388 0.08 15.04 -6.46
CA ASP A 388 -1.15 15.49 -5.77
C ASP A 388 -2.28 15.84 -6.75
N ALA A 389 -3.42 16.29 -6.21
CA ALA A 389 -4.57 16.69 -7.03
C ALA A 389 -4.24 17.81 -8.02
N ASP A 390 -3.36 18.75 -7.67
CA ASP A 390 -2.99 19.89 -8.51
C ASP A 390 -1.92 19.52 -9.55
N GLY A 391 -1.44 18.27 -9.55
CA GLY A 391 -0.40 17.78 -10.44
C GLY A 391 1.02 18.10 -9.95
N ARG A 392 1.19 18.62 -8.72
CA ARG A 392 2.52 18.84 -8.14
C ARG A 392 3.13 17.51 -7.78
N CYS A 393 4.41 17.35 -8.07
CA CYS A 393 5.12 16.08 -7.93
C CYS A 393 6.22 16.17 -6.87
N ALA A 394 6.09 15.41 -5.79
CA ALA A 394 7.16 15.18 -4.82
C ALA A 394 7.90 13.88 -5.19
N ARG A 395 9.23 13.92 -5.27
CA ARG A 395 10.05 12.75 -5.62
C ARG A 395 10.76 12.21 -4.38
N TYR A 396 10.60 10.92 -4.13
CA TYR A 396 11.21 10.21 -3.02
C TYR A 396 12.17 9.16 -3.58
N ARG A 397 13.41 9.19 -3.09
CA ARG A 397 14.48 8.26 -3.47
C ARG A 397 14.88 7.48 -2.23
N TRP A 398 15.02 6.17 -2.38
CA TRP A 398 15.39 5.32 -1.27
C TRP A 398 16.90 5.15 -1.18
N ASP A 399 17.37 5.00 0.05
CA ASP A 399 18.77 4.66 0.33
C ASP A 399 19.06 3.27 -0.26
N GLU A 400 20.07 3.20 -1.13
CA GLU A 400 20.51 1.96 -1.77
C GLU A 400 20.98 0.88 -0.78
N SER A 401 21.34 1.25 0.46
CA SER A 401 21.78 0.30 1.48
C SER A 401 20.65 -0.26 2.34
N VAL A 402 19.42 0.27 2.21
CA VAL A 402 18.28 -0.18 3.01
C VAL A 402 17.64 -1.41 2.37
N GLY A 403 17.78 -2.54 3.06
CA GLY A 403 16.99 -3.74 2.80
C GLY A 403 17.42 -4.62 1.63
N LEU A 404 18.59 -4.40 1.03
CA LEU A 404 19.25 -5.45 0.24
C LEU A 404 19.93 -6.41 1.21
#